data_AF-A0AAR5P798-F1
#
_entry.id   AF-A0AAR5P798-F1
#
_cell.length_a   1.000
_cell.length_b   1.000
_cell.length_c   1.000
_cell.angle_alpha   90.00
_cell.angle_beta   90.00
_cell.angle_gamma   90.00
#
_symmetry.space_group_name_H-M   'P 1'
#
loop_
_entity.id
_entity.type
_entity.pdbx_description
1 polymer ?
#
loop_
_entity_poly.entity_id
_entity_poly.type
_entity_poly.pdbx_seq_one_letter_code
_entity_poly.pdbx_strand_id
1 'polypeptide(L)'
;CSKTHLPGYVAKAAELKQQGISDIICVSVNDPFVMAAWAKDQGTVGKIRLLADPSAALAKALDLTVDIAPLGGIRSKRYSMVVEDGKITSLQVEPDGTGLSCSLADKIKL
;
A
#
# COMPACT_ATOMS: atom_id res chain seq x y z
N CYS A 1 8.53 5.12 -1.97
CA CYS A 1 7.41 4.39 -2.59
C CYS A 1 7.77 3.84 -3.96
N SER A 2 8.09 4.70 -4.93
CA SER A 2 8.29 4.34 -6.35
C SER A 2 9.60 3.63 -6.70
N LYS A 3 10.58 3.57 -5.79
CA LYS A 3 11.87 2.88 -6.05
C LYS A 3 11.94 1.45 -5.52
N THR A 4 11.16 1.14 -4.48
CA THR A 4 11.36 -0.09 -3.69
C THR A 4 10.03 -0.75 -3.37
N HIS A 5 9.17 -0.06 -2.62
CA HIS A 5 7.96 -0.67 -2.07
C HIS A 5 7.01 -1.19 -3.15
N LEU A 6 6.47 -0.29 -3.99
CA LEU A 6 5.52 -0.68 -5.03
C LEU A 6 6.15 -1.57 -6.11
N PRO A 7 7.36 -1.30 -6.64
CA PRO A 7 8.02 -2.20 -7.58
C PRO A 7 8.24 -3.63 -7.04
N GLY A 8 8.53 -3.78 -5.75
CA GLY A 8 8.65 -5.10 -5.12
C GLY A 8 7.37 -5.92 -5.22
N TYR A 9 6.21 -5.30 -4.94
CA TYR A 9 4.92 -5.95 -5.14
C TYR A 9 4.62 -6.22 -6.62
N VAL A 10 5.02 -5.34 -7.54
CA VAL A 10 4.83 -5.56 -8.99
C VAL A 10 5.61 -6.79 -9.47
N ALA A 11 6.84 -6.96 -8.99
CA ALA A 11 7.69 -8.11 -9.29
C ALA A 11 7.12 -9.42 -8.71
N LYS A 12 6.53 -9.35 -7.51
CA LYS A 12 5.99 -10.50 -6.77
C LYS A 12 4.52 -10.81 -7.05
N ALA A 13 3.85 -10.00 -7.88
CA ALA A 13 2.40 -10.10 -8.07
C ALA A 13 1.92 -11.48 -8.52
N ALA A 14 2.66 -12.16 -9.40
CA ALA A 14 2.30 -13.50 -9.86
C ALA A 14 2.46 -14.56 -8.76
N GLU A 15 3.54 -14.49 -7.98
CA GLU A 15 3.81 -15.40 -6.86
C GLU A 15 2.74 -15.26 -5.77
N LEU A 16 2.40 -14.03 -5.39
CA LEU A 16 1.35 -13.75 -4.40
C LEU A 16 -0.02 -14.28 -4.86
N LYS A 17 -0.34 -14.15 -6.16
CA LYS A 17 -1.56 -14.73 -6.73
C LYS A 17 -1.56 -16.27 -6.67
N GLN A 18 -0.42 -16.91 -6.91
CA GLN A 18 -0.29 -18.38 -6.77
C GLN A 18 -0.44 -18.84 -5.31
N GLN A 19 -0.11 -17.98 -4.34
CA GLN A 19 -0.28 -18.23 -2.91
C GLN A 19 -1.72 -17.96 -2.41
N GLY A 20 -2.66 -17.63 -3.30
CA GLY A 20 -4.08 -17.49 -2.97
C GLY A 20 -4.58 -16.05 -2.82
N ILE A 21 -3.71 -15.04 -2.99
CA ILE A 21 -4.16 -13.64 -2.99
C ILE A 21 -4.96 -13.33 -4.25
N SER A 22 -6.23 -12.94 -4.10
CA SER A 22 -7.09 -12.56 -5.23
C SER A 22 -6.69 -11.21 -5.83
N ASP A 23 -6.43 -10.23 -4.96
CA ASP A 23 -6.21 -8.83 -5.32
C ASP A 23 -5.04 -8.25 -4.52
N ILE A 24 -4.15 -7.54 -5.21
CA ILE A 24 -3.10 -6.73 -4.59
C ILE A 24 -3.50 -5.27 -4.76
N ILE A 25 -3.57 -4.54 -3.64
CA ILE A 25 -4.05 -3.17 -3.60
C ILE A 25 -2.98 -2.26 -2.99
N CYS A 26 -2.70 -1.15 -3.65
CA CYS A 26 -1.91 -0.06 -3.09
C CYS A 26 -2.84 1.13 -2.83
N VAL A 27 -3.01 1.49 -1.55
CA VAL A 27 -3.78 2.67 -1.13
C VAL A 27 -2.85 3.80 -0.70
N SER A 28 -3.23 5.04 -0.97
CA SER A 28 -2.46 6.21 -0.58
C SER A 28 -3.36 7.43 -0.36
N VAL A 29 -2.96 8.29 0.58
CA VAL A 29 -3.54 9.63 0.74
C VAL A 29 -3.03 10.53 -0.38
N ASN A 30 -3.70 10.43 -1.53
CA ASN A 30 -3.57 11.24 -2.74
C ASN A 30 -4.91 11.22 -3.49
N ASP A 31 -5.08 12.12 -4.46
CA ASP A 31 -6.23 12.14 -5.35
C ASP A 31 -6.18 11.01 -6.41
N PRO A 32 -7.32 10.64 -7.03
CA PRO A 32 -7.37 9.58 -8.03
C PRO A 32 -6.57 9.88 -9.30
N PHE A 33 -6.34 11.15 -9.67
CA PHE A 33 -5.60 11.49 -10.87
C PHE A 33 -4.11 11.19 -10.70
N VAL A 34 -3.53 11.57 -9.55
CA VAL A 34 -2.16 11.21 -9.18
C VAL A 34 -1.99 9.69 -9.08
N MET A 35 -2.94 9.00 -8.44
CA MET A 35 -2.88 7.53 -8.32
C MET A 35 -2.96 6.83 -9.69
N ALA A 36 -3.78 7.33 -10.62
CA ALA A 36 -3.87 6.79 -11.97
C ALA A 36 -2.59 7.02 -12.79
N ALA A 37 -2.00 8.22 -12.72
CA ALA A 37 -0.72 8.51 -13.36
C ALA A 37 0.40 7.62 -12.80
N TRP A 38 0.45 7.46 -11.48
CA TRP A 38 1.43 6.62 -10.80
C TRP A 38 1.28 5.13 -11.16
N ALA A 39 0.05 4.64 -11.32
CA ALA A 39 -0.21 3.28 -11.78
C ALA A 39 0.39 2.99 -13.15
N LYS A 40 0.24 3.94 -14.09
CA LYS A 40 0.80 3.85 -15.44
C LYS A 40 2.33 3.88 -15.41
N ASP A 41 2.90 4.83 -14.68
CA ASP A 41 4.36 5.00 -14.53
C ASP A 41 5.03 3.76 -13.93
N GLN A 42 4.38 3.13 -12.96
CA GLN A 42 4.93 1.99 -12.21
C GLN A 42 4.57 0.63 -12.82
N GLY A 43 3.87 0.59 -13.96
CA GLY A 43 3.49 -0.65 -14.64
C GLY A 43 2.59 -1.57 -13.82
N THR A 44 1.69 -0.99 -13.01
CA THR A 44 0.83 -1.77 -12.10
C THR A 44 -0.44 -2.31 -12.75
N VAL A 45 -0.81 -1.79 -13.93
CA VAL A 45 -2.06 -2.14 -14.62
C VAL A 45 -2.15 -3.65 -14.85
N GLY A 46 -3.25 -4.26 -14.40
CA GLY A 46 -3.47 -5.71 -14.45
C GLY A 46 -2.79 -6.53 -13.34
N LYS A 47 -1.92 -5.92 -12.54
CA LYS A 47 -1.17 -6.58 -11.45
C LYS A 47 -1.57 -6.08 -10.06
N ILE A 48 -1.64 -4.77 -9.89
CA ILE A 48 -1.93 -4.09 -8.61
C ILE A 48 -2.92 -2.96 -8.87
N ARG A 49 -3.99 -2.92 -8.07
CA ARG A 49 -4.97 -1.83 -8.09
C ARG A 49 -4.49 -0.69 -7.21
N LEU A 50 -4.41 0.51 -7.76
CA LEU A 50 -4.10 1.71 -6.99
C LEU A 50 -5.41 2.41 -6.59
N LEU A 51 -5.62 2.59 -5.29
CA LEU A 51 -6.79 3.26 -4.72
C LEU A 51 -6.39 4.58 -4.06
N ALA A 52 -7.16 5.61 -4.34
CA ALA A 52 -7.01 6.92 -3.72
C ALA A 52 -7.83 7.00 -2.42
N ASP A 53 -7.24 7.56 -1.36
CA ASP A 53 -7.91 7.95 -0.12
C ASP A 53 -7.72 9.45 0.14
N PRO A 54 -8.35 10.35 -0.64
CA PRO A 54 -7.99 11.77 -0.67
C PRO A 54 -8.25 12.49 0.66
N SER A 55 -9.24 12.05 1.43
CA SER A 55 -9.59 12.62 2.74
C SER A 55 -8.93 11.91 3.92
N ALA A 56 -8.06 10.94 3.65
CA ALA A 56 -7.47 10.03 4.63
C ALA A 56 -8.54 9.27 5.45
N ALA A 57 -9.72 9.01 4.90
CA ALA A 57 -10.84 8.42 5.62
C ALA A 57 -10.52 6.98 6.05
N LEU A 58 -9.92 6.18 5.16
CA LEU A 58 -9.49 4.83 5.50
C LEU A 58 -8.31 4.88 6.46
N ALA A 59 -7.30 5.70 6.17
CA ALA A 59 -6.12 5.81 7.01
C ALA A 59 -6.46 6.23 8.45
N LYS A 60 -7.44 7.14 8.63
CA LYS A 60 -7.95 7.54 9.96
C LYS A 60 -8.72 6.41 10.63
N ALA A 61 -9.61 5.73 9.90
CA ALA A 61 -10.41 4.63 10.45
C ALA A 61 -9.55 3.46 10.97
N LEU A 62 -8.36 3.27 10.39
CA LEU A 62 -7.40 2.24 10.80
C LEU A 62 -6.33 2.74 11.79
N ASP A 63 -6.35 4.01 12.20
CA ASP A 63 -5.29 4.65 12.99
C ASP A 63 -3.88 4.56 12.35
N LEU A 64 -3.86 4.60 11.03
CA LEU A 64 -2.66 4.51 10.20
C LEU A 64 -2.24 5.87 9.61
N THR A 65 -2.67 6.98 10.22
CA THR A 65 -2.22 8.31 9.81
C THR A 65 -0.86 8.69 10.38
N VAL A 66 -0.10 9.48 9.65
CA VAL A 66 1.11 10.17 10.11
C VAL A 66 1.12 11.58 9.53
N ASP A 67 1.47 12.58 10.33
CA ASP A 67 1.64 13.94 9.83
C ASP A 67 3.07 14.13 9.30
N ILE A 68 3.18 14.41 8.01
CA ILE A 68 4.45 14.69 7.33
C ILE A 68 4.30 16.03 6.62
N ALA A 69 4.46 17.12 7.38
CA ALA A 69 4.29 18.49 6.90
C ALA A 69 5.04 18.79 5.57
N PRO A 70 6.29 18.35 5.35
CA PRO A 70 6.98 18.55 4.06
C PRO A 70 6.31 17.86 2.87
N LEU A 71 5.49 16.85 3.12
CA LEU A 71 4.68 16.16 2.12
C LEU A 71 3.24 16.66 2.12
N GLY A 72 2.93 17.83 2.68
CA GLY A 72 1.58 18.39 2.64
C GLY A 72 0.63 17.86 3.73
N GLY A 73 1.17 17.42 4.87
CA GLY A 73 0.40 17.14 6.08
C GLY A 73 0.09 15.66 6.29
N ILE A 74 -1.17 15.36 6.63
CA ILE A 74 -1.63 14.00 6.94
C ILE A 74 -1.44 13.07 5.75
N ARG A 75 -0.66 12.01 5.97
CA ARG A 75 -0.43 10.89 5.05
C ARG A 75 -0.77 9.56 5.73
N SER A 76 -0.72 8.49 4.95
CA SER A 76 -0.74 7.14 5.48
C SER A 76 0.66 6.74 5.93
N LYS A 77 0.76 6.11 7.10
CA LYS A 77 1.93 5.31 7.48
C LYS A 77 2.17 4.27 6.39
N ARG A 78 3.41 3.82 6.26
CA ARG A 78 3.75 2.68 5.43
C ARG A 78 3.42 1.40 6.19
N TYR A 79 2.63 0.54 5.55
CA TYR A 79 2.27 -0.76 6.07
C TYR A 79 1.97 -1.74 4.94
N SER A 80 1.85 -3.01 5.29
CA SER A 80 1.17 -4.03 4.50
C SER A 80 0.13 -4.72 5.38
N MET A 81 -0.97 -5.17 4.77
CA MET A 81 -2.02 -5.89 5.48
C MET A 81 -2.58 -7.02 4.61
N VAL A 82 -2.93 -8.12 5.25
CA VAL A 82 -3.69 -9.22 4.64
C VAL A 82 -5.11 -9.15 5.17
N VAL A 83 -6.07 -9.25 4.26
CA VAL A 83 -7.50 -9.09 4.56
C VAL A 83 -8.25 -10.30 3.99
N GLU A 84 -8.95 -11.01 4.86
CA GLU A 84 -9.78 -12.17 4.53
C GLU A 84 -11.21 -11.89 5.01
N ASP A 85 -12.18 -11.96 4.09
CA ASP A 85 -13.60 -11.71 4.38
C ASP A 85 -13.86 -10.42 5.19
N GLY A 86 -13.13 -9.36 4.84
CA GLY A 86 -13.22 -8.04 5.48
C GLY A 86 -12.52 -7.93 6.84
N LYS A 87 -11.83 -8.98 7.30
CA LYS A 87 -11.06 -8.99 8.55
C LYS A 87 -9.56 -8.93 8.26
N ILE A 88 -8.85 -8.09 9.00
CA ILE A 88 -7.39 -8.00 8.92
C ILE A 88 -6.80 -9.19 9.68
N THR A 89 -6.15 -10.11 8.98
CA THR A 89 -5.48 -11.29 9.58
C THR A 89 -4.02 -11.01 9.90
N SER A 90 -3.41 -10.05 9.20
CA SER A 90 -2.03 -9.62 9.39
C SER A 90 -1.90 -8.13 9.09
N LEU A 91 -1.24 -7.38 9.97
CA LEU A 91 -0.94 -5.97 9.80
C LEU A 91 0.51 -5.70 10.18
N GLN A 92 1.30 -5.21 9.24
CA GLN A 92 2.71 -4.92 9.41
C GLN A 92 2.96 -3.44 9.14
N VAL A 93 2.99 -2.66 10.22
CA VAL A 93 3.24 -1.21 10.18
C VAL A 93 4.73 -0.97 10.39
N GLU A 94 5.34 -0.11 9.56
CA GLU A 94 6.72 0.30 9.75
C GLU A 94 6.88 1.00 11.11
N PRO A 95 7.92 0.71 11.92
CA PRO A 95 8.05 1.25 13.27
C PRO A 95 8.08 2.78 13.35
N ASP A 96 8.67 3.42 12.36
CA ASP A 96 8.74 4.88 12.20
C ASP A 96 7.62 5.43 11.29
N GLY A 97 6.70 4.56 10.85
CA GLY A 97 5.62 4.88 9.92
C GLY A 97 6.05 5.17 8.48
N THR A 98 7.34 5.15 8.13
CA THR A 98 7.80 5.58 6.79
C THR A 98 8.92 4.73 6.18
N GLY A 99 9.57 3.90 6.98
CA GLY A 99 10.71 3.03 6.67
C GLY A 99 10.41 1.95 5.64
N LEU A 100 11.36 1.05 5.41
CA LEU A 100 11.23 -0.02 4.41
C LEU A 100 11.77 -1.32 5.01
N SER A 101 10.95 -1.98 5.82
CA SER A 101 11.31 -3.21 6.52
C SER A 101 10.18 -4.25 6.45
N CYS A 102 9.30 -4.28 7.45
CA CYS A 102 8.25 -5.29 7.60
C CYS A 102 7.13 -5.19 6.55
N SER A 103 6.95 -4.03 5.90
CA SER A 103 5.88 -3.83 4.93
C SER A 103 6.23 -4.32 3.52
N LEU A 104 7.48 -4.68 3.25
CA LEU A 104 7.95 -5.08 1.92
C LEU A 104 7.31 -6.41 1.46
N ALA A 105 7.20 -6.61 0.14
CA ALA A 105 6.55 -7.78 -0.44
C ALA A 105 7.14 -9.12 0.06
N ASP A 106 8.47 -9.22 0.19
CA ASP A 106 9.14 -10.43 0.69
C ASP A 106 8.97 -10.67 2.21
N LYS A 107 8.35 -9.72 2.90
CA LYS A 107 8.07 -9.78 4.34
C LYS A 107 6.59 -9.94 4.64
N ILE A 108 5.74 -10.04 3.62
CA ILE A 108 4.31 -10.21 3.85
C ILE A 108 4.04 -11.55 4.57
N LYS A 109 3.22 -11.50 5.61
CA LYS A 109 2.75 -12.69 6.33
C LYS A 109 1.35 -12.99 5.83
N LEU A 110 1.25 -13.96 4.92
CA LEU A 110 0.01 -14.54 4.42
C LEU A 110 -0.62 -15.43 5.49
#